data_AF-A0A7N5P3W7-F1
#
_entry.id   AF-A0A7N5P3W7-F1
#
_cell.length_a   1.000
_cell.length_b   1.000
_cell.length_c   1.000
_cell.angle_alpha   90.00
_cell.angle_beta   90.00
_cell.angle_gamma   90.00
#
_symmetry.space_group_name_H-M   'P 1'
#
loop_
_entity.id
_entity.type
_entity.pdbx_description
1 polymer ?
#
loop_
_entity_poly.entity_id
_entity_poly.type
_entity_poly.pdbx_seq_one_letter_code
_entity_poly.pdbx_strand_id
1 'polypeptide(L)'
;MEPDILDSVFTLAKGNFPNPSVLLQTCLPLPSPSKASVYIARAPGHRELGLTRASVGSDSRRMKLFLGVLLCSLVLGVSSQGWLTFLKEAGQGARDMMRAYSDMREANYKNSDKYFHARGNYDAARRGPGGAWAAKVISDARENSQRVTDLFKYGDSGHGVEDSKADQAANEWGRSGNDPNHFRPPGLPDKY
;
A
#
# COMPACT_ATOMS: atom_id res chain seq x y z
N MET A 1 -15.97 25.67 19.21
CA MET A 1 -15.32 24.36 19.41
C MET A 1 -15.49 23.66 18.07
N GLU A 2 -14.54 23.92 17.18
CA GLU A 2 -14.51 23.41 15.80
C GLU A 2 -13.84 22.03 15.80
N PRO A 3 -14.29 21.07 14.98
CA PRO A 3 -13.65 19.77 14.88
C PRO A 3 -12.31 19.87 14.13
N ASP A 4 -11.26 19.32 14.75
CA ASP A 4 -9.88 19.36 14.29
C ASP A 4 -9.68 18.63 12.95
N ILE A 5 -8.96 19.28 12.04
CA ILE A 5 -8.59 18.81 10.69
C ILE A 5 -7.87 17.43 10.71
N LEU A 6 -7.36 17.01 11.87
CA LEU A 6 -6.71 15.72 12.08
C LEU A 6 -7.68 14.53 12.01
N ASP A 7 -8.97 14.70 12.34
CA ASP A 7 -9.95 13.62 12.29
C ASP A 7 -10.43 13.32 10.85
N SER A 8 -10.41 14.32 9.96
CA SER A 8 -10.73 14.13 8.53
C SER A 8 -9.60 13.41 7.77
N VAL A 9 -8.35 13.61 8.17
CA VAL A 9 -7.19 12.93 7.55
C VAL A 9 -7.09 11.47 8.01
N PHE A 10 -7.43 11.18 9.27
CA PHE A 10 -7.44 9.80 9.79
C PHE A 10 -8.65 8.97 9.34
N THR A 11 -9.78 9.60 9.04
CA THR A 11 -10.99 8.91 8.53
C THR A 11 -10.85 8.48 7.07
N LEU A 12 -9.98 9.15 6.27
CA LEU A 12 -9.74 8.79 4.87
C LEU A 12 -8.84 7.54 4.71
N ALA A 13 -8.03 7.19 5.71
CA ALA A 13 -7.10 6.07 5.67
C ALA A 13 -7.72 4.71 6.07
N LYS A 14 -8.98 4.69 6.54
CA LYS A 14 -9.73 3.46 6.84
C LYS A 14 -10.63 2.99 5.68
N GLY A 15 -10.43 3.53 4.49
CA GLY A 15 -11.13 3.12 3.26
C GLY A 15 -10.57 1.82 2.67
N ASN A 16 -11.07 0.69 3.18
CA ASN A 16 -11.39 -0.51 2.38
C ASN A 16 -10.29 -1.11 1.47
N PHE A 17 -9.08 -1.36 1.99
CA PHE A 17 -8.20 -2.34 1.33
C PHE A 17 -8.67 -3.76 1.67
N PRO A 18 -9.01 -4.61 0.67
CA PRO A 18 -9.38 -5.98 0.95
C PRO A 18 -8.17 -6.73 1.51
N ASN A 19 -8.37 -7.38 2.66
CA ASN A 19 -7.44 -8.34 3.23
C ASN A 19 -7.15 -9.41 2.15
N PRO A 20 -5.87 -9.66 1.77
CA PRO A 20 -5.52 -10.60 0.71
C PRO A 20 -5.96 -12.05 1.00
N SER A 21 -6.31 -12.36 2.26
CA SER A 21 -6.87 -13.67 2.65
C SER A 21 -8.34 -13.87 2.24
N VAL A 22 -9.09 -12.80 1.91
CA VAL A 22 -10.52 -12.90 1.54
C VAL A 22 -10.73 -13.23 0.06
N LEU A 23 -9.73 -12.96 -0.79
CA LEU A 23 -9.80 -13.24 -2.24
C LEU A 23 -9.59 -14.72 -2.60
N LEU A 24 -9.18 -15.58 -1.65
CA LEU A 24 -9.00 -17.01 -1.91
C LEU A 24 -10.28 -17.85 -1.66
N GLN A 25 -11.33 -17.26 -1.06
CA GLN A 25 -12.52 -18.01 -0.63
C GLN A 25 -13.78 -17.80 -1.49
N THR A 26 -13.75 -16.88 -2.46
CA THR A 26 -14.88 -16.64 -3.37
C THR A 26 -14.84 -17.48 -4.65
N CYS A 27 -13.82 -18.32 -4.83
CA CYS A 27 -13.63 -19.16 -6.02
C CYS A 27 -14.15 -20.61 -5.90
N LEU A 28 -14.84 -20.97 -4.81
CA LEU A 28 -15.50 -22.27 -4.73
C LEU A 28 -16.93 -22.17 -5.29
N PRO A 29 -17.29 -22.95 -6.33
CA PRO A 29 -18.64 -22.95 -6.87
C PRO A 29 -19.62 -23.47 -5.82
N LEU A 30 -20.66 -22.67 -5.52
CA LEU A 30 -21.81 -23.11 -4.71
C LEU A 30 -22.45 -24.36 -5.33
N PRO A 31 -22.86 -25.36 -4.52
CA PRO A 31 -23.58 -26.51 -5.03
C PRO A 31 -24.94 -26.08 -5.60
N SER A 32 -25.15 -26.42 -6.87
CA SER A 32 -26.41 -26.18 -7.59
C SER A 32 -27.56 -26.93 -6.90
N PRO A 33 -28.75 -26.32 -6.72
CA PRO A 33 -29.89 -27.01 -6.12
C PRO A 33 -30.30 -28.20 -6.99
N SER A 34 -30.36 -29.37 -6.36
CA SER A 34 -30.82 -30.62 -6.94
C SER A 34 -32.22 -30.48 -7.53
N LYS A 35 -32.37 -31.00 -8.75
CA LYS A 35 -33.59 -31.06 -9.55
C LYS A 35 -34.79 -31.55 -8.72
N ALA A 36 -35.80 -30.71 -8.56
CA ALA A 36 -37.14 -31.19 -8.24
C ALA A 36 -37.73 -31.86 -9.49
N SER A 37 -37.82 -33.19 -9.47
CA SER A 37 -38.52 -33.95 -10.50
C SER A 37 -40.02 -33.85 -10.29
N VAL A 38 -40.69 -32.99 -11.06
CA VAL A 38 -42.14 -33.03 -11.21
C VAL A 38 -42.47 -34.14 -12.20
N TYR A 39 -43.09 -35.22 -11.74
CA TYR A 39 -43.61 -36.27 -12.60
C TYR A 39 -44.99 -35.86 -13.11
N ILE A 40 -45.11 -35.54 -14.40
CA ILE A 40 -46.40 -35.45 -15.10
C ILE A 40 -46.58 -36.74 -15.90
N ALA A 41 -47.62 -37.50 -15.56
CA ALA A 41 -48.03 -38.69 -16.30
C ALA A 41 -48.42 -38.33 -17.74
N ARG A 42 -47.89 -39.03 -18.74
CA ARG A 42 -48.23 -38.85 -20.15
C ARG A 42 -48.83 -40.13 -20.72
N ALA A 43 -50.05 -40.02 -21.23
CA ALA A 43 -50.75 -41.05 -21.99
C ALA A 43 -50.11 -41.28 -23.39
N PRO A 44 -50.27 -42.45 -24.02
CA PRO A 44 -49.57 -42.80 -25.24
C PRO A 44 -50.32 -42.30 -26.48
N GLY A 45 -49.60 -41.69 -27.43
CA GLY A 45 -50.20 -41.33 -28.72
C GLY A 45 -49.36 -40.39 -29.60
N HIS A 46 -48.63 -41.01 -30.52
CA HIS A 46 -48.29 -40.56 -31.88
C HIS A 46 -47.41 -39.34 -32.20
N ARG A 47 -46.42 -39.67 -33.06
CA ARG A 47 -45.70 -38.91 -34.11
C ARG A 47 -44.73 -37.80 -33.67
N GLU A 48 -43.45 -38.10 -33.85
CA GLU A 48 -42.35 -37.13 -33.86
C GLU A 48 -42.51 -36.15 -35.02
N LEU A 49 -42.65 -34.87 -34.69
CA LEU A 49 -42.31 -33.75 -35.57
C LEU A 49 -41.01 -33.16 -35.03
N GLY A 50 -39.93 -33.30 -35.80
CA GLY A 50 -38.62 -32.77 -35.46
C GLY A 50 -38.63 -31.24 -35.43
N LEU A 51 -38.74 -30.67 -34.23
CA LEU A 51 -38.44 -29.26 -33.98
C LEU A 51 -36.95 -29.15 -33.65
N THR A 52 -36.20 -28.51 -34.54
CA THR A 52 -34.81 -28.10 -34.25
C THR A 52 -34.80 -27.22 -33.01
N ARG A 53 -34.33 -27.78 -31.90
CA ARG A 53 -34.15 -27.09 -30.63
C ARG A 53 -33.02 -26.06 -30.80
N ALA A 54 -33.39 -24.82 -31.10
CA ALA A 54 -32.46 -23.70 -31.05
C ALA A 54 -31.77 -23.70 -29.68
N SER A 55 -30.45 -23.65 -29.69
CA SER A 55 -29.59 -23.67 -28.51
C SER A 55 -29.69 -22.34 -27.76
N VAL A 56 -30.80 -22.11 -27.06
CA VAL A 56 -31.05 -20.92 -26.23
C VAL A 56 -30.12 -20.90 -24.98
N GLY A 57 -29.33 -21.95 -24.75
CA GLY A 57 -28.48 -22.09 -23.57
C GLY A 57 -27.04 -21.58 -23.69
N SER A 58 -26.53 -21.34 -24.91
CA SER A 58 -25.12 -20.97 -25.14
C SER A 58 -24.85 -19.47 -24.95
N ASP A 59 -25.77 -18.62 -25.42
CA ASP A 59 -25.58 -17.16 -25.44
C ASP A 59 -25.67 -16.52 -24.06
N SER A 60 -26.55 -17.00 -23.17
CA SER A 60 -26.67 -16.47 -21.80
C SER A 60 -25.39 -16.71 -20.97
N ARG A 61 -24.70 -17.82 -21.20
CA ARG A 61 -23.47 -18.16 -20.47
C ARG A 61 -22.27 -17.35 -21.00
N ARG A 62 -22.19 -17.15 -22.32
CA ARG A 62 -21.21 -16.24 -22.94
C ARG A 62 -21.43 -14.80 -22.49
N MET A 63 -22.66 -14.29 -22.52
CA MET A 63 -22.97 -12.91 -22.10
C MET A 63 -22.63 -12.65 -20.63
N LYS A 64 -22.90 -13.60 -19.73
CA LYS A 64 -22.53 -13.49 -18.30
C LYS A 64 -21.02 -13.50 -18.08
N LEU A 65 -20.28 -14.32 -18.83
CA LEU A 65 -18.81 -14.32 -18.79
C LEU A 65 -18.23 -13.03 -19.35
N PHE A 66 -18.74 -12.53 -20.47
CA PHE A 66 -18.32 -11.25 -21.04
C PHE A 66 -18.59 -10.08 -20.09
N LEU A 67 -19.77 -10.03 -19.46
CA LEU A 67 -20.11 -9.00 -18.50
C LEU A 67 -19.24 -9.10 -17.22
N GLY A 68 -18.96 -10.33 -16.77
CA GLY A 68 -18.04 -10.58 -15.66
C GLY A 68 -16.60 -10.15 -15.97
N VAL A 69 -16.10 -10.44 -17.17
CA VAL A 69 -14.78 -9.99 -17.62
C VAL A 69 -14.74 -8.46 -17.76
N LEU A 70 -15.76 -7.82 -18.36
CA LEU A 70 -15.85 -6.37 -18.45
C LEU A 70 -15.90 -5.69 -17.08
N LEU A 71 -16.71 -6.20 -16.14
CA LEU A 71 -16.75 -5.72 -14.76
C LEU A 71 -15.40 -5.92 -14.07
N CYS A 72 -14.77 -7.08 -14.23
CA CYS A 72 -13.45 -7.36 -13.67
C CYS A 72 -12.37 -6.44 -14.24
N SER A 73 -12.36 -6.21 -15.55
CA SER A 73 -11.46 -5.27 -16.22
C SER A 73 -11.73 -3.81 -15.83
N LEU A 74 -12.97 -3.42 -15.59
CA LEU A 74 -13.33 -2.08 -15.12
C LEU A 74 -12.88 -1.85 -13.66
N VAL A 75 -13.10 -2.84 -12.79
CA VAL A 75 -12.65 -2.80 -11.40
C VAL A 75 -11.12 -2.77 -11.33
N LEU A 76 -10.43 -3.62 -12.10
CA LEU A 76 -8.96 -3.63 -12.18
C LEU A 76 -8.41 -2.35 -12.84
N GLY A 77 -9.08 -1.83 -13.88
CA GLY A 77 -8.71 -0.59 -14.57
C GLY A 77 -8.79 0.63 -13.65
N VAL A 78 -9.88 0.79 -12.90
CA VAL A 78 -10.03 1.86 -11.89
C VAL A 78 -9.07 1.68 -10.71
N SER A 79 -8.79 0.44 -10.30
CA SER A 79 -7.83 0.14 -9.22
C SER A 79 -6.37 0.34 -9.63
N SER A 80 -6.06 0.26 -10.94
CA SER A 80 -4.69 0.33 -11.45
C SER A 80 -4.06 1.72 -11.32
N GLN A 81 -4.83 2.79 -11.53
CA GLN A 81 -4.30 4.15 -11.53
C GLN A 81 -3.84 4.59 -10.14
N GLY A 82 -4.59 4.23 -9.09
CA GLY A 82 -4.20 4.49 -7.70
C GLY A 82 -2.94 3.72 -7.30
N TRP A 83 -2.86 2.44 -7.70
CA TRP A 83 -1.69 1.60 -7.42
C TRP A 83 -0.42 2.08 -8.14
N LEU A 84 -0.53 2.45 -9.43
CA LEU A 84 0.60 3.00 -10.17
C LEU A 84 1.09 4.33 -9.59
N THR A 85 0.17 5.19 -9.14
CA THR A 85 0.50 6.44 -8.48
C THR A 85 1.23 6.18 -7.16
N PHE A 86 0.69 5.29 -6.31
CA PHE A 86 1.33 4.88 -5.06
C PHE A 86 2.75 4.33 -5.28
N LEU A 87 2.95 3.43 -6.25
CA LEU A 87 4.27 2.87 -6.56
C LEU A 87 5.25 3.93 -7.07
N LYS A 88 4.77 4.88 -7.89
CA LYS A 88 5.57 6.01 -8.36
C LYS A 88 6.01 6.88 -7.19
N GLU A 89 5.10 7.23 -6.28
CA GLU A 89 5.39 8.01 -5.08
C GLU A 89 6.37 7.29 -4.17
N ALA A 90 6.19 5.98 -3.96
CA ALA A 90 7.10 5.15 -3.17
C ALA A 90 8.51 5.11 -3.76
N GLY A 91 8.62 4.94 -5.08
CA GLY A 91 9.90 4.99 -5.79
C GLY A 91 10.58 6.36 -5.69
N GLN A 92 9.80 7.45 -5.75
CA GLN A 92 10.32 8.80 -5.55
C GLN A 92 10.78 9.02 -4.10
N GLY A 93 9.97 8.63 -3.11
CA GLY A 93 10.30 8.74 -1.69
C GLY A 93 11.54 7.93 -1.31
N ALA A 94 11.71 6.74 -1.87
CA ALA A 94 12.93 5.96 -1.69
C ALA A 94 14.18 6.70 -2.24
N ARG A 95 14.06 7.36 -3.41
CA ARG A 95 15.15 8.19 -3.95
C ARG A 95 15.45 9.40 -3.07
N ASP A 96 14.42 10.00 -2.47
CA ASP A 96 14.60 11.11 -1.51
C ASP A 96 15.35 10.65 -0.25
N MET A 97 14.99 9.50 0.31
CA MET A 97 15.71 8.89 1.45
C MET A 97 17.18 8.59 1.12
N MET A 98 17.44 8.04 -0.07
CA MET A 98 18.80 7.75 -0.53
C MET A 98 19.63 9.01 -0.75
N ARG A 99 19.02 10.08 -1.28
CA ARG A 99 19.68 11.38 -1.42
C ARG A 99 20.03 11.96 -0.05
N ALA A 100 19.08 11.93 0.90
CA ALA A 100 19.35 12.43 2.25
C ALA A 100 20.50 11.69 2.94
N TYR A 101 20.57 10.37 2.78
CA TYR A 101 21.70 9.57 3.25
C TYR A 101 23.02 9.93 2.55
N SER A 102 22.99 10.14 1.23
CA SER A 102 24.17 10.50 0.45
C SER A 102 24.70 11.87 0.86
N ASP A 103 23.83 12.86 0.98
CA ASP A 103 24.18 14.21 1.43
C ASP A 103 24.69 14.22 2.86
N MET A 104 24.10 13.42 3.77
CA MET A 104 24.61 13.24 5.13
C MET A 104 26.06 12.75 5.13
N ARG A 105 26.37 11.78 4.27
CA ARG A 105 27.72 11.24 4.13
C ARG A 105 28.68 12.22 3.46
N GLU A 106 28.21 12.95 2.47
CA GLU A 106 29.00 13.98 1.76
C GLU A 106 29.31 15.16 2.68
N ALA A 107 28.32 15.64 3.42
CA ALA A 107 28.46 16.75 4.34
C ALA A 107 29.44 16.42 5.47
N ASN A 108 29.41 15.18 5.97
CA ASN A 108 30.23 14.69 7.07
C ASN A 108 30.28 15.70 8.24
N TYR A 109 29.13 16.29 8.55
CA TYR A 109 29.03 17.44 9.43
C TYR A 109 28.54 17.03 10.81
N LYS A 110 29.18 17.55 11.86
CA LYS A 110 28.86 17.17 13.25
C LYS A 110 27.43 17.58 13.62
N ASN A 111 26.72 16.69 14.32
CA ASN A 111 25.35 16.90 14.81
C ASN A 111 24.32 17.22 13.70
N SER A 112 24.53 16.70 12.49
CA SER A 112 23.63 16.90 11.34
C SER A 112 22.75 15.69 11.02
N ASP A 113 22.94 14.57 11.72
CA ASP A 113 22.22 13.32 11.54
C ASP A 113 20.70 13.52 11.60
N LYS A 114 20.19 14.15 12.67
CA LYS A 114 18.76 14.40 12.86
C LYS A 114 18.17 15.30 11.77
N TYR A 115 18.95 16.25 11.27
CA TYR A 115 18.56 17.08 10.13
C TYR A 115 18.34 16.25 8.87
N PHE A 116 19.29 15.40 8.51
CA PHE A 116 19.17 14.56 7.32
C PHE A 116 18.07 13.49 7.45
N HIS A 117 17.85 12.98 8.66
CA HIS A 117 16.71 12.12 8.99
C HIS A 117 15.36 12.80 8.73
N ALA A 118 15.17 14.00 9.29
CA ALA A 118 13.97 14.79 9.10
C ALA A 118 13.80 15.21 7.63
N ARG A 119 14.87 15.69 6.97
CA ARG A 119 14.80 16.14 5.57
C ARG A 119 14.45 15.02 4.61
N GLY A 120 15.06 13.84 4.75
CA GLY A 120 14.72 12.69 3.91
C GLY A 120 13.26 12.26 4.06
N ASN A 121 12.76 12.20 5.30
CA ASN A 121 11.37 11.86 5.56
C ASN A 121 10.38 12.95 5.08
N TYR A 122 10.74 14.22 5.22
CA TYR A 122 9.97 15.37 4.73
C TYR A 122 9.83 15.35 3.21
N ASP A 123 10.95 15.23 2.49
CA ASP A 123 10.96 15.18 1.04
C ASP A 123 10.17 13.97 0.50
N ALA A 124 10.33 12.81 1.14
CA ALA A 124 9.62 11.60 0.75
C ALA A 124 8.11 11.70 1.03
N ALA A 125 7.70 12.20 2.21
CA ALA A 125 6.29 12.37 2.55
C ALA A 125 5.58 13.35 1.60
N ARG A 126 6.28 14.39 1.13
CA ARG A 126 5.77 15.35 0.14
C ARG A 126 5.50 14.74 -1.23
N ARG A 127 5.96 13.52 -1.51
CA ARG A 127 5.59 12.80 -2.73
C ARG A 127 4.14 12.30 -2.70
N GLY A 128 3.60 12.06 -1.51
CA GLY A 128 2.27 11.47 -1.31
C GLY A 128 2.31 10.22 -0.41
N PRO A 129 1.18 9.52 -0.26
CA PRO A 129 1.06 8.34 0.60
C PRO A 129 2.12 7.26 0.33
N GLY A 130 2.48 7.01 -0.93
CA GLY A 130 3.51 6.04 -1.27
C GLY A 130 4.91 6.47 -0.79
N GLY A 131 5.21 7.76 -0.88
CA GLY A 131 6.48 8.30 -0.41
C GLY A 131 6.59 8.29 1.12
N ALA A 132 5.51 8.64 1.83
CA ALA A 132 5.45 8.53 3.29
C ALA A 132 5.60 7.06 3.77
N TRP A 133 4.99 6.12 3.05
CA TRP A 133 5.18 4.68 3.29
C TRP A 133 6.63 4.25 3.08
N ALA A 134 7.26 4.66 1.97
CA ALA A 134 8.65 4.32 1.68
C ALA A 134 9.60 4.90 2.75
N ALA A 135 9.38 6.14 3.17
CA ALA A 135 10.14 6.79 4.23
C ALA A 135 10.06 6.01 5.55
N LYS A 136 8.87 5.50 5.90
CA LYS A 136 8.68 4.64 7.07
C LYS A 136 9.45 3.34 6.97
N VAL A 137 9.24 2.57 5.92
CA VAL A 137 9.89 1.26 5.76
C VAL A 137 11.42 1.39 5.78
N ILE A 138 11.96 2.40 5.10
CA ILE A 138 13.41 2.61 5.03
C ILE A 138 13.97 3.07 6.40
N SER A 139 13.26 3.94 7.12
CA SER A 139 13.67 4.38 8.46
C SER A 139 13.69 3.21 9.45
N ASP A 140 12.63 2.42 9.49
CA ASP A 140 12.50 1.25 10.38
C ASP A 140 13.58 0.19 10.05
N ALA A 141 13.85 -0.05 8.76
CA ALA A 141 14.89 -0.97 8.33
C ALA A 141 16.31 -0.52 8.72
N ARG A 142 16.59 0.79 8.61
CA ARG A 142 17.89 1.37 9.00
C ARG A 142 18.12 1.25 10.50
N GLU A 143 17.11 1.56 11.32
CA GLU A 143 17.20 1.40 12.76
C GLU A 143 17.49 -0.05 13.15
N ASN A 144 16.76 -1.01 12.56
CA ASN A 144 16.99 -2.42 12.84
C ASN A 144 18.41 -2.86 12.47
N SER A 145 18.93 -2.39 11.32
CA SER A 145 20.32 -2.65 10.94
C SER A 145 21.31 -2.05 11.94
N GLN A 146 21.09 -0.83 12.42
CA GLN A 146 21.97 -0.18 13.41
C GLN A 146 21.98 -0.94 14.73
N ARG A 147 20.80 -1.27 15.27
CA ARG A 147 20.65 -2.07 16.51
C ARG A 147 21.37 -3.42 16.41
N VAL A 148 21.23 -4.10 15.29
CA VAL A 148 21.91 -5.38 15.03
C VAL A 148 23.42 -5.17 14.98
N THR A 149 23.92 -4.15 14.27
CA THR A 149 25.35 -3.90 14.21
C THR A 149 25.96 -3.49 15.55
N ASP A 150 25.24 -2.73 16.38
CA ASP A 150 25.70 -2.30 17.69
C ASP A 150 25.80 -3.48 18.66
N LEU A 151 24.81 -4.39 18.61
CA LEU A 151 24.82 -5.64 19.37
C LEU A 151 26.07 -6.49 19.08
N PHE A 152 26.50 -6.54 17.81
CA PHE A 152 27.64 -7.35 17.39
C PHE A 152 28.99 -6.64 17.54
N LYS A 153 29.04 -5.30 17.57
CA LYS A 153 30.31 -4.57 17.55
C LYS A 153 30.98 -4.50 18.91
N TYR A 154 30.30 -4.15 20.00
CA TYR A 154 30.81 -4.27 21.38
C TYR A 154 29.60 -4.13 22.32
N GLY A 155 29.45 -5.03 23.30
CA GLY A 155 28.34 -5.00 24.25
C GLY A 155 28.21 -3.64 24.95
N ASP A 156 26.97 -3.16 25.02
CA ASP A 156 26.53 -1.98 25.77
C ASP A 156 27.22 -0.65 25.40
N SER A 157 27.06 -0.20 24.16
CA SER A 157 27.10 1.25 23.90
C SER A 157 25.81 1.85 24.47
N GLY A 158 25.80 2.22 25.75
CA GLY A 158 24.65 2.75 26.52
C GLY A 158 23.93 3.99 25.97
N HIS A 159 24.11 4.29 24.68
CA HIS A 159 23.47 5.33 23.89
C HIS A 159 22.48 4.77 22.85
N GLY A 160 22.52 3.48 22.50
CA GLY A 160 21.82 2.95 21.31
C GLY A 160 20.28 3.09 21.36
N VAL A 161 19.65 2.95 22.53
CA VAL A 161 18.19 3.08 22.65
C VAL A 161 17.74 4.54 22.58
N GLU A 162 18.44 5.45 23.26
CA GLU A 162 18.09 6.88 23.27
C GLU A 162 18.42 7.55 21.94
N ASP A 163 19.55 7.18 21.31
CA ASP A 163 19.89 7.63 19.96
C ASP A 163 18.87 7.13 18.93
N SER A 164 18.42 5.87 19.04
CA SER A 164 17.36 5.32 18.18
C SER A 164 16.02 6.06 18.36
N LYS A 165 15.65 6.40 19.61
CA LYS A 165 14.42 7.18 19.86
C LYS A 165 14.51 8.58 19.27
N ALA A 166 15.65 9.24 19.43
CA ALA A 166 15.86 10.57 18.86
C ALA A 166 15.84 10.52 17.33
N ASP A 167 16.41 9.48 16.71
CA ASP A 167 16.34 9.25 15.26
C ASP A 167 14.91 9.05 14.80
N GLN A 168 14.12 8.22 15.50
CA GLN A 168 12.71 8.04 15.20
C GLN A 168 11.93 9.35 15.30
N ALA A 169 12.16 10.14 16.35
CA ALA A 169 11.49 11.43 16.53
C ALA A 169 11.80 12.39 15.37
N ALA A 170 13.04 12.45 14.90
CA ALA A 170 13.41 13.25 13.73
C ALA A 170 12.76 12.72 12.43
N ASN A 171 12.73 11.40 12.24
CA ASN A 171 12.04 10.78 11.10
C ASN A 171 10.55 11.14 11.09
N GLU A 172 9.87 11.04 12.24
CA GLU A 172 8.45 11.37 12.38
C GLU A 172 8.17 12.86 12.20
N TRP A 173 9.02 13.72 12.76
CA TRP A 173 8.93 15.17 12.58
C TRP A 173 8.93 15.53 11.09
N GLY A 174 9.92 15.04 10.34
CA GLY A 174 9.98 15.26 8.90
C GLY A 174 8.77 14.66 8.16
N ARG A 175 8.43 13.40 8.45
CA ARG A 175 7.34 12.69 7.76
C ARG A 175 5.97 13.30 8.00
N SER A 176 5.78 13.97 9.14
CA SER A 176 4.56 14.73 9.45
C SER A 176 4.46 16.08 8.73
N GLY A 177 5.50 16.48 7.99
CA GLY A 177 5.53 17.73 7.22
C GLY A 177 6.06 18.93 7.99
N ASN A 178 6.65 18.73 9.18
CA ASN A 178 7.30 19.81 9.91
C ASN A 178 8.65 20.17 9.28
N ASP A 179 9.10 21.41 9.49
CA ASP A 179 10.34 21.94 8.91
C ASP A 179 11.56 21.16 9.43
N PRO A 180 12.34 20.51 8.54
CA PRO A 180 13.58 19.84 8.92
C PRO A 180 14.64 20.76 9.53
N ASN A 181 14.59 22.07 9.21
CA ASN A 181 15.56 23.03 9.74
C ASN A 181 15.48 23.20 11.25
N HIS A 182 14.43 22.70 11.90
CA HIS A 182 14.39 22.52 13.35
C HIS A 182 15.63 21.80 13.90
N PHE A 183 16.20 20.86 13.14
CA PHE A 183 17.40 20.11 13.51
C PHE A 183 18.68 20.59 12.83
N ARG A 184 18.63 21.66 12.03
CA ARG A 184 19.80 22.11 11.24
C ARG A 184 20.89 22.64 12.17
N PRO A 185 22.11 22.06 12.15
CA PRO A 185 23.19 22.60 12.96
C PRO A 185 23.74 23.90 12.36
N PRO A 186 24.19 24.86 13.20
CA PRO A 186 24.82 26.08 12.72
C PRO A 186 26.01 25.79 11.80
N GLY A 187 26.05 26.47 10.65
CA GLY A 187 27.12 26.35 9.67
C GLY A 187 27.01 25.17 8.70
N LEU A 188 25.95 24.36 8.76
CA LEU A 188 25.69 23.36 7.71
C LEU A 188 25.51 24.05 6.35
N PRO A 189 26.30 23.72 5.32
CA PRO A 189 26.24 24.41 4.02
C PRO A 189 24.84 24.43 3.41
N ASP A 190 24.41 25.60 2.90
CA ASP A 190 23.04 25.84 2.40
C ASP A 190 22.62 24.97 1.22
N LYS A 191 23.56 24.28 0.55
CA LYS A 191 23.23 23.31 -0.50
C LYS A 191 22.50 22.07 0.04
N TYR A 192 22.59 21.82 1.35
CA TYR A 192 21.93 20.73 2.05
C TYR A 192 20.62 21.21 2.66
#